data_AF-A0A6C0H1V5-F1
#
_entry.id   AF-A0A6C0H1V5-F1
#
_cell.length_a   1.000
_cell.length_b   1.000
_cell.length_c   1.000
_cell.angle_alpha   90.00
_cell.angle_beta   90.00
_cell.angle_gamma   90.00
#
_symmetry.space_group_name_H-M   'P 1'
#
loop_
_entity.id
_entity.type
_entity.pdbx_description
1 polymer ?
#
loop_
_entity_poly.entity_id
_entity_poly.type
_entity_poly.pdbx_seq_one_letter_code
_entity_poly.pdbx_strand_id
1 'polypeptide(L)'
;MKKYEVVYKLPEWIDIDYLHWDILSRNPNAIYILEKNLDKIDWKSLCKNPNPNAILLLEKNLDKLNKDCWGILSRNENAIPLLEKNLDKLNKDCWGILSRNVNAIPLLEKNQDKIDWFGLSKNLNASSLLEKNLDKIDRYVFSSNPNAIPLLEKNQHKIDWESLCGNINPNAIPLLEKNLDKLNKDCWGILSQNENAISLLEKNQDKIDWKLLCKNPNAIPLLEKNLDKIYDNCLISNNEKRWDYLSRNPNAISLLEKNQDKINWKFLSMNPNAISLLEKNQDKLDKECWIGLSMNPNAISLLEKNQDKINWECLSTNPNAIPLLEKNLDKIHWYKICWNPNAIPLLEKNLDKLGYYDDYDVNNDRNYLYLIEPTWHCLSRNPNAISLLEKYPNKIHWKSLCLNPNANHLFHLLKKNLDKLNNESWSNLSGNPSIFEIDYMKTKKNMVDIFFEELMMIALHPNRIMKWLEVGFEDF
;
A
#
# COMPACT_ATOMS: atom_id res chain seq x y z
N MET A 1 21.03 18.67 2.11
CA MET A 1 20.10 19.17 3.14
C MET A 1 20.06 18.17 4.28
N LYS A 2 20.38 18.56 5.52
CA LYS A 2 20.05 17.74 6.69
C LYS A 2 18.52 17.60 6.71
N LYS A 3 18.00 16.38 6.55
CA LYS A 3 16.55 16.14 6.66
C LYS A 3 16.12 16.52 8.08
N TYR A 4 15.00 17.24 8.18
CA TYR A 4 14.30 17.49 9.43
C TYR A 4 14.08 16.17 10.14
N GLU A 5 14.43 16.09 11.43
CA GLU A 5 14.25 14.86 12.17
C GLU A 5 13.43 15.10 13.43
N VAL A 6 12.27 14.46 13.45
CA VAL A 6 11.43 14.37 14.64
C VAL A 6 12.06 13.33 15.55
N VAL A 7 12.37 13.73 16.78
CA VAL A 7 12.89 12.81 17.79
C VAL A 7 11.73 12.24 18.55
N TYR A 8 11.70 10.92 18.64
CA TYR A 8 10.69 10.16 19.37
C TYR A 8 11.26 9.68 20.70
N LYS A 9 10.41 9.66 21.72
CA LYS A 9 10.72 9.05 23.02
C LYS A 9 9.62 8.09 23.44
N LEU A 10 10.03 7.10 24.21
CA LEU A 10 9.10 6.19 24.84
C LEU A 10 8.41 6.92 26.02
N PRO A 11 7.09 6.79 26.20
CA PRO A 11 6.42 7.29 27.38
C PRO A 11 7.00 6.70 28.68
N GLU A 12 7.12 7.50 29.72
CA GLU A 12 7.78 7.12 31.00
C GLU A 12 7.13 5.93 31.71
N TRP A 13 5.88 5.61 31.41
CA TRP A 13 5.17 4.50 32.04
C TRP A 13 5.50 3.13 31.43
N ILE A 14 6.16 3.11 30.28
CA ILE A 14 6.53 1.87 29.60
C ILE A 14 7.89 1.43 30.11
N ASP A 15 7.91 0.35 30.87
CA ASP A 15 9.14 -0.32 31.23
C ASP A 15 9.73 -1.05 30.01
N ILE A 16 11.00 -0.75 29.74
CA ILE A 16 11.73 -1.27 28.59
C ILE A 16 11.98 -2.79 28.69
N ASP A 17 11.88 -3.36 29.89
CA ASP A 17 12.06 -4.80 30.12
C ASP A 17 10.89 -5.63 29.60
N TYR A 18 9.72 -5.02 29.36
CA TYR A 18 8.61 -5.69 28.68
C TYR A 18 8.72 -5.65 27.15
N LEU A 19 9.54 -4.77 26.57
CA LEU A 19 9.61 -4.60 25.14
C LEU A 19 10.36 -5.76 24.45
N HIS A 20 9.86 -6.12 23.27
CA HIS A 20 10.45 -7.14 22.41
C HIS A 20 11.47 -6.47 21.49
N TRP A 21 12.75 -6.58 21.85
CA TRP A 21 13.82 -5.81 21.22
C TRP A 21 14.09 -6.18 19.76
N ASP A 22 13.81 -7.42 19.36
CA ASP A 22 13.87 -7.84 17.96
C ASP A 22 12.86 -7.09 17.09
N ILE A 23 11.63 -6.93 17.59
CA ILE A 23 10.58 -6.19 16.90
C ILE A 23 10.84 -4.68 17.00
N LEU A 24 11.19 -4.20 18.19
CA LEU A 24 11.50 -2.79 18.45
C LEU A 24 12.64 -2.28 17.56
N SER A 25 13.66 -3.12 17.31
CA SER A 25 14.79 -2.79 16.43
C SER A 25 14.37 -2.50 14.98
N ARG A 26 13.21 -3.01 14.53
CA ARG A 26 12.63 -2.72 13.21
C ARG A 26 11.74 -1.48 13.20
N ASN A 27 11.35 -0.99 14.37
CA ASN A 27 10.42 0.11 14.51
C ASN A 27 11.14 1.43 14.15
N PRO A 28 10.66 2.19 13.13
CA PRO A 28 11.33 3.39 12.68
C PRO A 28 11.40 4.50 13.74
N ASN A 29 10.50 4.51 14.71
CA ASN A 29 10.45 5.52 15.77
C ASN A 29 11.31 5.15 16.99
N ALA A 30 11.91 3.96 17.02
CA ALA A 30 12.66 3.46 18.17
C ALA A 30 14.14 3.86 18.22
N ILE A 31 14.67 4.57 17.22
CA ILE A 31 16.12 4.80 17.10
C ILE A 31 16.73 5.39 18.38
N TYR A 32 16.08 6.38 18.98
CA TYR A 32 16.62 7.04 20.17
C TYR A 32 16.69 6.13 21.41
N ILE A 33 15.72 5.23 21.60
CA ILE A 33 15.77 4.26 22.70
C ILE A 33 16.81 3.16 22.42
N LEU A 34 16.95 2.73 21.16
CA LEU A 34 17.97 1.77 20.75
C LEU A 34 19.37 2.34 21.00
N GLU A 35 19.64 3.60 20.63
CA GLU A 35 20.92 4.28 20.87
C GLU A 35 21.36 4.26 22.35
N LYS A 36 20.41 4.26 23.29
CA LYS A 36 20.68 4.23 24.73
C LYS A 36 20.88 2.83 25.31
N ASN A 37 20.53 1.78 24.56
CA ASN A 37 20.47 0.39 25.04
C ASN A 37 21.10 -0.57 24.02
N LEU A 38 22.36 -0.32 23.67
CA LEU A 38 23.08 -1.03 22.61
C LEU A 38 23.17 -2.55 22.83
N ASP A 39 23.24 -2.97 24.09
CA ASP A 39 23.32 -4.36 24.53
C ASP A 39 22.04 -5.15 24.25
N LYS A 40 20.89 -4.47 24.12
CA LYS A 40 19.58 -5.10 23.89
C LYS A 40 19.18 -5.16 22.42
N ILE A 41 19.86 -4.44 21.52
CA ILE A 41 19.50 -4.35 20.10
C ILE A 41 19.61 -5.71 19.41
N ASP A 42 18.57 -6.08 18.65
CA ASP A 42 18.69 -7.12 17.62
C ASP A 42 19.24 -6.51 16.34
N TRP A 43 20.54 -6.65 16.13
CA TRP A 43 21.27 -5.98 15.05
C TRP A 43 20.79 -6.40 13.66
N LYS A 44 20.38 -7.67 13.48
CA LYS A 44 19.83 -8.18 12.21
C LYS A 44 18.51 -7.49 11.86
N SER A 45 17.67 -7.24 12.85
CA SER A 45 16.41 -6.52 12.71
C SER A 45 16.63 -5.02 12.50
N LEU A 46 17.62 -4.42 13.16
CA LEU A 46 18.00 -3.03 12.92
C LEU A 46 18.44 -2.78 11.47
N CYS A 47 19.11 -3.75 10.82
CA CYS A 47 19.44 -3.66 9.39
C CYS A 47 18.22 -3.49 8.47
N LYS A 48 17.04 -3.94 8.90
CA LYS A 48 15.77 -3.80 8.16
C LYS A 48 15.05 -2.48 8.48
N ASN A 49 15.55 -1.72 9.45
CA ASN A 49 14.89 -0.50 9.90
C ASN A 49 14.96 0.57 8.78
N PRO A 50 13.81 1.14 8.36
CA PRO A 50 13.79 2.10 7.27
C PRO A 50 14.26 3.50 7.70
N ASN A 51 14.44 3.77 9.00
CA ASN A 51 14.95 5.05 9.48
C ASN A 51 16.45 5.21 9.14
N PRO A 52 16.87 6.28 8.42
CA PRO A 52 18.27 6.52 8.08
C PRO A 52 19.24 6.52 9.27
N ASN A 53 18.80 6.94 10.46
CA ASN A 53 19.66 6.98 11.64
C ASN A 53 19.97 5.59 12.21
N ALA A 54 19.21 4.55 11.83
CA ALA A 54 19.62 3.17 12.08
C ALA A 54 20.99 2.89 11.45
N ILE A 55 21.28 3.47 10.27
CA ILE A 55 22.56 3.29 9.57
C ILE A 55 23.72 3.91 10.37
N LEU A 56 23.51 5.09 10.97
CA LEU A 56 24.52 5.74 11.82
C LEU A 56 24.82 4.90 13.08
N LEU A 57 23.79 4.27 13.64
CA LEU A 57 23.93 3.39 14.80
C LEU A 57 24.68 2.09 14.44
N LEU A 58 24.36 1.50 13.28
CA LEU A 58 25.05 0.34 12.73
C LEU A 58 26.53 0.64 12.42
N GLU A 59 26.81 1.82 11.85
CA GLU A 59 28.16 2.26 11.52
C GLU A 59 29.06 2.37 12.76
N LYS A 60 28.51 2.81 13.90
CA LYS A 60 29.25 2.89 15.16
C LYS A 60 29.52 1.54 15.82
N ASN A 61 28.84 0.46 15.39
CA ASN A 61 28.83 -0.84 16.05
C ASN A 61 29.02 -2.00 15.04
N LEU A 62 29.98 -1.86 14.13
CA LEU A 62 30.23 -2.85 13.07
C LEU A 62 30.58 -4.25 13.60
N ASP A 63 31.16 -4.34 14.80
CA ASP A 63 31.52 -5.61 15.46
C ASP A 63 30.29 -6.49 15.74
N LYS A 64 29.09 -5.91 15.76
CA LYS A 64 27.82 -6.61 15.98
C LYS A 64 27.22 -7.22 14.72
N LEU A 65 27.76 -6.89 13.54
CA LEU A 65 27.17 -7.29 12.26
C LEU A 65 27.76 -8.61 11.76
N ASN A 66 26.88 -9.60 11.57
CA ASN A 66 27.24 -10.88 10.97
C ASN A 66 27.05 -10.87 9.43
N LYS A 67 27.38 -11.99 8.78
CA LYS A 67 27.29 -12.14 7.32
C LYS A 67 25.88 -11.87 6.76
N ASP A 68 24.83 -12.27 7.47
CA ASP A 68 23.45 -12.05 7.05
C ASP A 68 23.07 -10.58 7.06
N CYS A 69 23.62 -9.80 8.00
CA CYS A 69 23.35 -8.37 8.13
C CYS A 69 23.72 -7.62 6.85
N TRP A 70 24.87 -7.93 6.25
CA TRP A 70 25.33 -7.28 5.02
C TRP A 70 24.41 -7.54 3.83
N GLY A 71 23.87 -8.75 3.68
CA GLY A 71 22.87 -9.04 2.66
C GLY A 71 21.56 -8.29 2.86
N ILE A 72 21.13 -8.10 4.12
CA ILE A 72 19.95 -7.29 4.45
C ILE A 72 20.22 -5.81 4.15
N LEU A 73 21.38 -5.29 4.55
CA LEU A 73 21.78 -3.90 4.32
C LEU A 73 21.90 -3.58 2.83
N SER A 74 22.34 -4.52 1.99
CA SER A 74 22.34 -4.35 0.53
C SER A 74 20.95 -4.03 -0.05
N ARG A 75 19.86 -4.46 0.60
CA ARG A 75 18.48 -4.09 0.23
C ARG A 75 18.06 -2.73 0.78
N ASN A 76 18.71 -2.24 1.83
CA ASN A 76 18.36 -1.01 2.49
C ASN A 76 18.92 0.18 1.70
N GLU A 77 18.03 0.97 1.13
CA GLU A 77 18.35 2.13 0.29
C GLU A 77 19.15 3.23 1.01
N ASN A 78 19.08 3.29 2.34
CA ASN A 78 19.84 4.25 3.15
C ASN A 78 21.25 3.74 3.51
N ALA A 79 21.53 2.45 3.32
CA ALA A 79 22.78 1.83 3.78
C ALA A 79 23.95 1.99 2.81
N ILE A 80 23.76 2.57 1.62
CA ILE A 80 24.81 2.67 0.59
C ILE A 80 26.11 3.28 1.12
N PRO A 81 26.12 4.40 1.88
CA PRO A 81 27.37 4.95 2.41
C PRO A 81 28.10 4.01 3.38
N LEU A 82 27.36 3.25 4.18
CA LEU A 82 27.90 2.26 5.10
C LEU A 82 28.52 1.07 4.35
N LEU A 83 27.82 0.58 3.32
CA LEU A 83 28.29 -0.51 2.46
C LEU A 83 29.55 -0.12 1.68
N GLU A 84 29.61 1.12 1.17
CA GLU A 84 30.77 1.64 0.44
C GLU A 84 32.05 1.66 1.30
N LYS A 85 31.93 1.92 2.60
CA LYS A 85 33.07 1.89 3.54
C LYS A 85 33.53 0.48 3.92
N ASN A 86 32.75 -0.56 3.61
CA ASN A 86 32.95 -1.93 4.11
C ASN A 86 32.84 -2.99 2.99
N LEU A 87 33.44 -2.72 1.83
CA LEU A 87 33.34 -3.60 0.65
C LEU A 87 33.87 -5.02 0.89
N ASP A 88 34.85 -5.18 1.78
CA ASP A 88 35.44 -6.47 2.17
C ASP A 88 34.42 -7.42 2.83
N LYS A 89 33.32 -6.87 3.36
CA LYS A 89 32.24 -7.66 3.97
C LYS A 89 31.20 -8.16 2.96
N LEU A 90 31.20 -7.64 1.73
CA LEU A 90 30.18 -7.92 0.74
C LEU A 90 30.53 -9.18 -0.07
N ASN A 91 29.63 -10.15 -0.02
CA ASN A 91 29.73 -11.38 -0.82
C ASN A 91 28.98 -11.24 -2.16
N LYS A 92 29.03 -12.28 -3.00
CA LYS A 92 28.36 -12.30 -4.31
C LYS A 92 26.87 -12.00 -4.22
N ASP A 93 26.17 -12.52 -3.22
CA ASP A 93 24.73 -12.30 -3.04
C ASP A 93 24.44 -10.83 -2.69
N CYS A 94 25.29 -10.21 -1.89
CA CYS A 94 25.20 -8.78 -1.56
C CYS A 94 25.29 -7.92 -2.81
N TRP A 95 26.23 -8.22 -3.71
CA TRP A 95 26.39 -7.51 -4.98
C TRP A 95 25.22 -7.74 -5.94
N GLY A 96 24.67 -8.96 -5.99
CA GLY A 96 23.44 -9.25 -6.75
C GLY A 96 22.24 -8.43 -6.27
N ILE A 97 22.11 -8.26 -4.95
CA ILE A 97 21.09 -7.40 -4.35
C ILE A 97 21.36 -5.92 -4.65
N LEU A 98 22.59 -5.46 -4.47
CA LEU A 98 23.00 -4.08 -4.72
C LEU A 98 22.74 -3.66 -6.17
N SER A 99 22.99 -4.54 -7.14
CA SER A 99 22.68 -4.27 -8.55
C SER A 99 21.21 -3.87 -8.77
N ARG A 100 20.28 -4.36 -7.94
CA ARG A 100 18.85 -4.01 -8.00
C ARG A 100 18.48 -2.79 -7.16
N ASN A 101 19.37 -2.32 -6.29
CA ASN A 101 19.14 -1.19 -5.39
C ASN A 101 19.33 0.13 -6.15
N VAL A 102 18.26 0.92 -6.25
CA VAL A 102 18.22 2.14 -7.06
C VAL A 102 19.17 3.24 -6.59
N ASN A 103 19.61 3.20 -5.33
CA ASN A 103 20.56 4.15 -4.76
C ASN A 103 22.02 3.66 -4.85
N ALA A 104 22.25 2.42 -5.26
CA ALA A 104 23.59 1.82 -5.32
C ALA A 104 24.38 2.18 -6.59
N ILE A 105 23.80 2.92 -7.54
CA ILE A 105 24.45 3.21 -8.84
C ILE A 105 25.86 3.80 -8.68
N PRO A 106 26.10 4.85 -7.86
CA PRO A 106 27.44 5.39 -7.69
C PRO A 106 28.46 4.38 -7.13
N LEU A 107 27.99 3.47 -6.27
CA LEU A 107 28.83 2.41 -5.71
C LEU A 107 29.16 1.35 -6.76
N LEU A 108 28.19 0.98 -7.60
CA LEU A 108 28.35 0.01 -8.69
C LEU A 108 29.26 0.54 -9.80
N GLU A 109 29.19 1.85 -10.11
CA GLU A 109 30.08 2.50 -11.09
C GLU A 109 31.57 2.36 -10.73
N LYS A 110 31.89 2.39 -9.43
CA LYS A 110 33.25 2.21 -8.90
C LYS A 110 33.70 0.75 -8.85
N ASN A 111 32.77 -0.22 -8.95
CA ASN A 111 33.03 -1.65 -8.74
C ASN A 111 32.41 -2.51 -9.86
N GLN A 112 32.69 -2.17 -11.12
CA GLN A 112 32.01 -2.77 -12.28
C GLN A 112 32.24 -4.27 -12.45
N ASP A 113 33.34 -4.82 -11.93
CA ASP A 113 33.65 -6.25 -11.96
C ASP A 113 32.74 -7.09 -11.04
N LYS A 114 32.02 -6.43 -10.11
CA LYS A 114 31.14 -7.09 -9.15
C LYS A 114 29.66 -7.04 -9.53
N ILE A 115 29.30 -6.28 -10.57
CA ILE A 115 27.91 -6.06 -10.97
C ILE A 115 27.26 -7.38 -11.41
N ASP A 116 26.12 -7.69 -10.80
CA ASP A 116 25.15 -8.60 -11.41
C ASP A 116 24.34 -7.84 -12.48
N TRP A 117 24.63 -8.11 -13.75
CA TRP A 117 24.03 -7.38 -14.87
C TRP A 117 22.54 -7.68 -15.06
N PHE A 118 22.10 -8.89 -14.70
CA PHE A 118 20.67 -9.22 -14.69
C PHE A 118 19.90 -8.36 -13.68
N GLY A 119 20.43 -8.26 -12.45
CA GLY A 119 19.88 -7.38 -11.42
C GLY A 119 19.92 -5.90 -11.83
N LEU A 120 21.02 -5.46 -12.44
CA LEU A 120 21.19 -4.06 -12.88
C LEU A 120 20.21 -3.68 -13.99
N SER A 121 19.89 -4.59 -14.91
CA SER A 121 18.87 -4.35 -15.93
C SER A 121 17.48 -4.03 -15.34
N LYS A 122 17.17 -4.49 -14.12
CA LYS A 122 15.92 -4.17 -13.39
C LYS A 122 15.97 -2.81 -12.69
N ASN A 123 17.15 -2.22 -12.57
CA ASN A 123 17.34 -1.04 -11.77
C ASN A 123 16.89 0.21 -12.54
N LEU A 124 15.92 0.92 -11.98
CA LEU A 124 15.28 2.07 -12.61
C LEU A 124 16.22 3.26 -12.80
N ASN A 125 17.32 3.34 -12.03
CA ASN A 125 18.28 4.43 -12.07
C ASN A 125 19.58 4.07 -12.80
N ALA A 126 19.70 2.85 -13.36
CA ALA A 126 20.95 2.35 -13.95
C ALA A 126 21.19 2.74 -15.42
N SER A 127 20.36 3.60 -16.01
CA SER A 127 20.41 3.90 -17.45
C SER A 127 21.81 4.32 -17.93
N SER A 128 22.48 5.24 -17.23
CA SER A 128 23.83 5.71 -17.58
C SER A 128 24.89 4.59 -17.58
N LEU A 129 24.81 3.67 -16.61
CA LEU A 129 25.77 2.58 -16.46
C LEU A 129 25.53 1.47 -17.48
N LEU A 130 24.25 1.21 -17.78
CA LEU A 130 23.82 0.27 -18.81
C LEU A 130 24.20 0.78 -20.21
N GLU A 131 24.05 2.08 -20.51
CA GLU A 131 24.45 2.67 -21.80
C GLU A 131 25.94 2.43 -22.13
N LYS A 132 26.81 2.43 -21.11
CA LYS A 132 28.25 2.18 -21.28
C LYS A 132 28.62 0.69 -21.44
N ASN A 133 27.71 -0.24 -21.13
CA ASN A 133 27.97 -1.68 -21.05
C ASN A 133 26.87 -2.51 -21.74
N LEU A 134 26.42 -2.07 -22.91
CA LEU A 134 25.32 -2.69 -23.66
C LEU A 134 25.53 -4.17 -24.00
N ASP A 135 26.78 -4.63 -24.07
CA ASP A 135 27.17 -6.02 -24.32
C ASP A 135 26.78 -6.97 -23.18
N LYS A 136 26.67 -6.47 -21.95
CA LYS A 136 26.42 -7.27 -20.74
C LYS A 136 24.95 -7.32 -20.30
N ILE A 137 24.10 -6.53 -20.94
CA ILE A 137 22.70 -6.35 -20.56
C ILE A 137 21.88 -7.61 -20.88
N ASP A 138 21.05 -8.03 -19.92
CA ASP A 138 19.94 -8.94 -20.18
C ASP A 138 18.82 -8.22 -20.96
N ARG A 139 18.64 -8.59 -22.23
CA ARG A 139 17.72 -7.93 -23.18
C ARG A 139 16.27 -7.98 -22.72
N TYR A 140 15.83 -9.14 -22.22
CA TYR A 140 14.46 -9.38 -21.76
C TYR A 140 14.11 -8.41 -20.64
N VAL A 141 14.92 -8.42 -19.59
CA VAL A 141 14.69 -7.58 -18.41
C VAL A 141 14.82 -6.09 -18.75
N PHE A 142 15.84 -5.71 -19.52
CA PHE A 142 16.07 -4.31 -19.86
C PHE A 142 14.93 -3.72 -20.71
N SER A 143 14.36 -4.52 -21.61
CA SER A 143 13.23 -4.08 -22.45
C SER A 143 11.93 -3.88 -21.66
N SER A 144 11.79 -4.60 -20.53
CA SER A 144 10.69 -4.38 -19.58
C SER A 144 10.88 -3.18 -18.65
N ASN A 145 12.08 -2.60 -18.58
CA ASN A 145 12.38 -1.48 -17.70
C ASN A 145 11.79 -0.17 -18.25
N PRO A 146 10.87 0.51 -17.53
CA PRO A 146 10.22 1.72 -18.03
C PRO A 146 11.19 2.88 -18.23
N ASN A 147 12.31 2.94 -17.51
CA ASN A 147 13.28 4.02 -17.66
C ASN A 147 14.33 3.75 -18.76
N ALA A 148 14.31 2.57 -19.38
CA ALA A 148 15.24 2.19 -20.43
C ALA A 148 14.85 2.68 -21.83
N ILE A 149 13.62 3.18 -22.02
CA ILE A 149 13.08 3.55 -23.35
C ILE A 149 14.02 4.46 -24.17
N PRO A 150 14.60 5.56 -23.62
CA PRO A 150 15.50 6.41 -24.40
C PRO A 150 16.76 5.68 -24.90
N LEU A 151 17.23 4.68 -24.16
CA LEU A 151 18.40 3.88 -24.54
C LEU A 151 18.04 2.80 -25.56
N LEU A 152 16.87 2.18 -25.41
CA LEU A 152 16.34 1.20 -26.36
C LEU A 152 16.10 1.85 -27.73
N GLU A 153 15.60 3.08 -27.78
CA GLU A 153 15.41 3.81 -29.05
C GLU A 153 16.73 3.99 -29.82
N LYS A 154 17.83 4.29 -29.11
CA LYS A 154 19.17 4.40 -29.70
C LYS A 154 19.78 3.03 -30.06
N ASN A 155 19.36 1.94 -29.41
CA ASN A 155 20.01 0.63 -29.46
C ASN A 155 19.04 -0.51 -29.80
N GLN A 156 18.30 -0.38 -30.90
CA GLN A 156 17.19 -1.28 -31.22
C GLN A 156 17.58 -2.77 -31.36
N HIS A 157 18.83 -3.07 -31.72
CA HIS A 157 19.38 -4.43 -31.79
C HIS A 157 19.50 -5.13 -30.41
N LYS A 158 19.23 -4.43 -29.32
CA LYS A 158 19.19 -4.96 -27.93
C LYS A 158 17.77 -5.15 -27.41
N ILE A 159 16.76 -4.75 -28.17
CA ILE A 159 15.37 -4.87 -27.75
C ILE A 159 14.94 -6.33 -27.79
N ASP A 160 14.35 -6.78 -26.69
CA ASP A 160 13.44 -7.90 -26.65
C ASP A 160 12.02 -7.34 -26.88
N TRP A 161 11.49 -7.57 -28.07
CA TRP A 161 10.27 -6.90 -28.53
C TRP A 161 9.03 -7.32 -27.75
N GLU A 162 8.97 -8.58 -27.31
CA GLU A 162 7.88 -9.11 -26.50
C GLU A 162 7.84 -8.41 -25.12
N SER A 163 9.00 -8.29 -24.47
CA SER A 163 9.12 -7.56 -23.20
C SER A 163 8.80 -6.07 -23.34
N LEU A 164 9.19 -5.45 -24.46
CA LEU A 164 8.87 -4.05 -24.73
C LEU A 164 7.37 -3.82 -24.92
N CYS A 165 6.65 -4.79 -25.52
CA CYS A 165 5.20 -4.73 -25.67
C CYS A 165 4.45 -4.67 -24.33
N GLY A 166 5.00 -5.31 -23.30
CA GLY A 166 4.47 -5.29 -21.93
C GLY A 166 4.95 -4.10 -21.10
N ASN A 167 5.76 -3.20 -21.67
CA ASN A 167 6.33 -2.08 -20.93
C ASN A 167 5.24 -1.06 -20.59
N ILE A 168 5.20 -0.67 -19.31
CA ILE A 168 4.20 0.25 -18.77
C ILE A 168 4.46 1.72 -19.14
N ASN A 169 5.66 2.05 -19.65
CA ASN A 169 5.96 3.41 -20.08
C ASN A 169 5.30 3.70 -21.44
N PRO A 170 4.41 4.71 -21.54
CA PRO A 170 3.74 5.05 -22.81
C PRO A 170 4.72 5.43 -23.93
N ASN A 171 5.93 5.90 -23.61
CA ASN A 171 6.96 6.21 -24.61
C ASN A 171 7.51 4.97 -25.32
N ALA A 172 7.18 3.75 -24.88
CA ALA A 172 7.47 2.53 -25.62
C ALA A 172 6.65 2.43 -26.93
N ILE A 173 5.42 2.98 -26.95
CA ILE A 173 4.48 2.82 -28.06
C ILE A 173 5.01 3.42 -29.37
N PRO A 174 5.55 4.66 -29.41
CA PRO A 174 6.15 5.20 -30.64
C PRO A 174 7.31 4.35 -31.19
N LEU A 175 8.10 3.72 -30.31
CA LEU A 175 9.21 2.85 -30.72
C LEU A 175 8.71 1.54 -31.35
N LEU A 176 7.65 0.96 -30.77
CA LEU A 176 6.95 -0.21 -31.32
C LEU A 176 6.27 0.11 -32.66
N GLU A 177 5.64 1.28 -32.77
CA GLU A 177 4.97 1.74 -33.99
C GLU A 177 5.95 1.89 -35.16
N LYS A 178 7.18 2.35 -34.91
CA LYS A 178 8.23 2.45 -35.93
C LYS A 178 8.77 1.08 -36.40
N ASN A 179 8.52 0.00 -35.66
CA ASN A 179 9.16 -1.30 -35.83
C ASN A 179 8.16 -2.48 -35.86
N LEU A 180 7.04 -2.30 -36.56
CA LEU A 180 5.96 -3.30 -36.63
C LEU A 180 6.41 -4.65 -37.20
N ASP A 181 7.45 -4.67 -38.05
CA ASP A 181 8.01 -5.88 -38.65
C ASP A 181 8.68 -6.81 -37.62
N LYS A 182 9.01 -6.29 -36.43
CA LYS A 182 9.61 -7.05 -35.33
C LYS A 182 8.59 -7.70 -34.40
N LEU A 183 7.31 -7.34 -34.51
CA LEU A 183 6.27 -7.75 -33.58
C LEU A 183 5.64 -9.07 -34.03
N ASN A 184 5.88 -10.13 -33.26
CA ASN A 184 5.27 -11.44 -33.48
C ASN A 184 3.83 -11.49 -32.93
N LYS A 185 3.17 -12.65 -33.05
CA LYS A 185 1.80 -12.84 -32.56
C LYS A 185 1.67 -12.61 -31.04
N ASP A 186 2.65 -13.05 -30.26
CA ASP A 186 2.64 -12.92 -28.79
C ASP A 186 2.75 -11.45 -28.38
N CYS A 187 3.58 -10.65 -29.07
CA CYS A 187 3.66 -9.20 -28.92
C CYS A 187 2.28 -8.54 -29.04
N TRP A 188 1.49 -8.90 -30.06
CA TRP A 188 0.15 -8.34 -30.24
C TRP A 188 -0.84 -8.78 -29.17
N GLY A 189 -0.70 -10.00 -28.65
CA GLY A 189 -1.46 -10.46 -27.48
C GLY A 189 -1.16 -9.63 -26.22
N ILE A 190 0.12 -9.33 -25.98
CA ILE A 190 0.56 -8.48 -24.87
C ILE A 190 0.10 -7.03 -25.06
N LEU A 191 0.29 -6.46 -26.25
CA LEU A 191 -0.17 -5.10 -26.58
C LEU A 191 -1.67 -4.94 -26.40
N SER A 192 -2.45 -5.96 -26.73
CA SER A 192 -3.90 -5.94 -26.55
C SER A 192 -4.30 -5.70 -25.09
N GLN A 193 -3.49 -6.15 -24.11
CA GLN A 193 -3.72 -5.87 -22.69
C GLN A 193 -3.08 -4.56 -22.21
N ASN A 194 -2.17 -3.97 -22.99
CA ASN A 194 -1.44 -2.77 -22.61
C ASN A 194 -2.34 -1.53 -22.75
N GLU A 195 -2.63 -0.89 -21.62
CA GLU A 195 -3.48 0.30 -21.51
C GLU A 195 -3.00 1.50 -22.35
N ASN A 196 -1.70 1.58 -22.64
CA ASN A 196 -1.10 2.65 -23.44
C ASN A 196 -1.14 2.36 -24.95
N ALA A 197 -1.42 1.11 -25.36
CA ALA A 197 -1.28 0.68 -26.76
C ALA A 197 -2.52 0.92 -27.63
N ILE A 198 -3.60 1.50 -27.09
CA ILE A 198 -4.88 1.64 -27.82
C ILE A 198 -4.71 2.34 -29.17
N SER A 199 -3.95 3.44 -29.24
CA SER A 199 -3.73 4.18 -30.49
C SER A 199 -2.97 3.36 -31.55
N LEU A 200 -2.05 2.50 -31.12
CA LEU A 200 -1.31 1.58 -31.99
C LEU A 200 -2.22 0.45 -32.50
N LEU A 201 -3.05 -0.09 -31.61
CA LEU A 201 -4.02 -1.15 -31.93
C LEU A 201 -5.09 -0.64 -32.90
N GLU A 202 -5.59 0.59 -32.73
CA GLU A 202 -6.57 1.20 -33.65
C GLU A 202 -6.08 1.26 -35.10
N LYS A 203 -4.77 1.44 -35.31
CA LYS A 203 -4.13 1.47 -36.64
C LYS A 203 -3.83 0.07 -37.21
N ASN A 204 -3.90 -0.99 -36.39
CA ASN A 204 -3.48 -2.35 -36.72
C ASN A 204 -4.53 -3.39 -36.28
N GLN A 205 -5.81 -3.14 -36.60
CA GLN A 205 -6.93 -3.93 -36.08
C GLN A 205 -6.91 -5.41 -36.48
N ASP A 206 -6.27 -5.74 -37.61
CA ASP A 206 -6.09 -7.11 -38.11
C ASP A 206 -5.19 -7.97 -37.20
N LYS A 207 -4.36 -7.34 -36.35
CA LYS A 207 -3.40 -8.02 -35.48
C LYS A 207 -3.86 -8.14 -34.04
N ILE A 208 -4.94 -7.45 -33.66
CA ILE A 208 -5.44 -7.40 -32.28
C ILE A 208 -5.84 -8.80 -31.80
N ASP A 209 -5.38 -9.15 -30.59
CA ASP A 209 -5.98 -10.24 -29.84
C ASP A 209 -7.22 -9.70 -29.10
N TRP A 210 -8.37 -9.78 -29.77
CA TRP A 210 -9.64 -9.25 -29.25
C TRP A 210 -10.09 -9.90 -27.94
N LYS A 211 -9.64 -11.14 -27.69
CA LYS A 211 -9.90 -11.85 -26.45
C LYS A 211 -9.18 -11.19 -25.29
N LEU A 212 -7.90 -10.88 -25.48
CA LEU A 212 -7.07 -10.23 -24.47
C LEU A 212 -7.38 -8.73 -24.36
N LEU A 213 -7.82 -8.09 -25.44
CA LEU A 213 -8.25 -6.68 -25.44
C LEU A 213 -9.41 -6.41 -24.48
N CYS A 214 -10.29 -7.38 -24.24
CA CYS A 214 -11.40 -7.25 -23.29
C CYS A 214 -10.93 -7.03 -21.83
N LYS A 215 -9.67 -7.35 -21.51
CA LYS A 215 -9.07 -7.07 -20.19
C LYS A 215 -8.54 -5.65 -20.06
N ASN A 216 -8.39 -4.94 -21.18
CA ASN A 216 -7.80 -3.61 -21.21
C ASN A 216 -8.86 -2.56 -20.84
N PRO A 217 -8.70 -1.83 -19.71
CA PRO A 217 -9.70 -0.88 -19.24
C PRO A 217 -9.94 0.29 -20.20
N ASN A 218 -8.97 0.61 -21.07
CA ASN A 218 -9.02 1.72 -22.02
C ASN A 218 -9.53 1.32 -23.42
N ALA A 219 -9.82 0.04 -23.65
CA ALA A 219 -10.19 -0.46 -24.98
C ALA A 219 -11.68 -0.28 -25.34
N ILE A 220 -12.51 0.23 -24.44
CA ILE A 220 -13.97 0.32 -24.65
C ILE A 220 -14.35 1.02 -25.96
N PRO A 221 -13.80 2.19 -26.32
CA PRO A 221 -14.14 2.85 -27.59
C PRO A 221 -13.81 2.01 -28.83
N LEU A 222 -12.72 1.24 -28.78
CA LEU A 222 -12.30 0.37 -29.88
C LEU A 222 -13.18 -0.90 -29.97
N LEU A 223 -13.56 -1.46 -28.82
CA LEU A 223 -14.48 -2.58 -28.71
C LEU A 223 -15.89 -2.21 -29.20
N GLU A 224 -16.39 -1.01 -28.87
CA GLU A 224 -17.69 -0.51 -29.35
C GLU A 224 -17.76 -0.40 -30.88
N LYS A 225 -16.66 -0.03 -31.54
CA LYS A 225 -16.57 0.05 -33.01
C LYS A 225 -16.53 -1.34 -33.67
N ASN A 226 -16.20 -2.40 -32.93
CA ASN A 226 -15.89 -3.74 -33.44
C ASN A 226 -16.59 -4.86 -32.64
N LEU A 227 -17.89 -4.69 -32.39
CA LEU A 227 -18.68 -5.65 -31.59
C LEU A 227 -18.63 -7.08 -32.17
N ASP A 228 -18.55 -7.21 -33.49
CA ASP A 228 -18.42 -8.49 -34.19
C ASP A 228 -17.13 -9.25 -33.84
N LYS A 229 -16.16 -8.64 -33.17
CA LYS A 229 -14.91 -9.29 -32.76
C LYS A 229 -14.97 -9.86 -31.34
N ILE A 230 -16.01 -9.51 -30.57
CA ILE A 230 -16.15 -9.86 -29.15
C ILE A 230 -16.71 -11.30 -28.96
N TYR A 231 -17.14 -12.00 -30.03
CA TYR A 231 -17.88 -13.28 -29.99
C TYR A 231 -17.54 -14.30 -28.88
N ASP A 232 -18.61 -14.86 -28.33
CA ASP A 232 -18.75 -15.38 -26.96
C ASP A 232 -18.06 -16.70 -26.60
N ASN A 233 -17.59 -17.50 -27.55
CA ASN A 233 -17.33 -18.92 -27.28
C ASN A 233 -15.88 -19.33 -27.01
N CYS A 234 -14.95 -18.39 -26.84
CA CYS A 234 -13.56 -18.74 -26.54
C CYS A 234 -13.20 -18.43 -25.09
N LEU A 235 -13.16 -19.48 -24.25
CA LEU A 235 -12.70 -19.46 -22.87
C LEU A 235 -11.36 -18.71 -22.77
N ILE A 236 -11.24 -17.83 -21.77
CA ILE A 236 -9.99 -17.11 -21.52
C ILE A 236 -8.87 -17.98 -20.96
N SER A 237 -9.20 -19.24 -20.64
CA SER A 237 -8.59 -20.18 -19.70
C SER A 237 -9.40 -20.19 -18.40
N ASN A 238 -9.65 -21.38 -17.85
CA ASN A 238 -10.37 -21.64 -16.59
C ASN A 238 -11.67 -20.83 -16.36
N ASN A 239 -12.72 -21.10 -17.14
CA ASN A 239 -14.11 -20.64 -16.93
C ASN A 239 -14.40 -19.12 -17.01
N GLU A 240 -13.41 -18.25 -17.26
CA GLU A 240 -13.66 -16.80 -17.37
C GLU A 240 -14.08 -16.37 -18.78
N LYS A 241 -15.23 -15.70 -18.90
CA LYS A 241 -15.81 -15.21 -20.16
C LYS A 241 -15.39 -13.75 -20.44
N ARG A 242 -15.25 -13.36 -21.71
CA ARG A 242 -14.87 -11.97 -22.10
C ARG A 242 -15.78 -10.91 -21.46
N TRP A 243 -17.08 -11.18 -21.43
CA TRP A 243 -18.07 -10.30 -20.85
C TRP A 243 -18.00 -10.18 -19.33
N ASP A 244 -17.31 -11.10 -18.64
CA ASP A 244 -17.05 -10.98 -17.22
C ASP A 244 -16.13 -9.80 -16.93
N TYR A 245 -15.04 -9.68 -17.71
CA TYR A 245 -14.11 -8.55 -17.62
C TYR A 245 -14.79 -7.23 -17.97
N LEU A 246 -15.60 -7.22 -19.04
CA LEU A 246 -16.35 -6.03 -19.44
C LEU A 246 -17.38 -5.63 -18.36
N SER A 247 -18.08 -6.58 -17.76
CA SER A 247 -19.09 -6.31 -16.71
C SER A 247 -18.46 -5.67 -15.46
N ARG A 248 -17.21 -6.02 -15.12
CA ARG A 248 -16.45 -5.39 -14.03
C ARG A 248 -15.89 -4.03 -14.39
N ASN A 249 -15.73 -3.72 -15.67
CA ASN A 249 -15.05 -2.51 -16.12
C ASN A 249 -15.96 -1.28 -15.96
N PRO A 250 -15.59 -0.30 -15.11
CA PRO A 250 -16.40 0.91 -14.90
C PRO A 250 -16.55 1.80 -16.14
N ASN A 251 -15.68 1.65 -17.15
CA ASN A 251 -15.76 2.38 -18.41
C ASN A 251 -16.65 1.68 -19.46
N ALA A 252 -17.11 0.45 -19.21
CA ALA A 252 -17.84 -0.36 -20.19
C ALA A 252 -19.35 -0.16 -20.18
N ILE A 253 -19.90 0.75 -19.36
CA ILE A 253 -21.35 0.85 -19.14
C ILE A 253 -22.12 1.09 -20.44
N SER A 254 -21.67 2.01 -21.30
CA SER A 254 -22.33 2.30 -22.60
C SER A 254 -22.34 1.10 -23.55
N LEU A 255 -21.27 0.30 -23.52
CA LEU A 255 -21.15 -0.94 -24.28
C LEU A 255 -22.11 -2.01 -23.76
N LEU A 256 -22.20 -2.17 -22.44
CA LEU A 256 -23.07 -3.14 -21.78
C LEU A 256 -24.55 -2.78 -21.95
N GLU A 257 -24.91 -1.49 -21.89
CA GLU A 257 -26.28 -1.01 -22.11
C GLU A 257 -26.85 -1.46 -23.47
N LYS A 258 -26.00 -1.54 -24.50
CA LYS A 258 -26.38 -1.98 -25.86
C LYS A 258 -26.39 -3.50 -26.05
N ASN A 259 -25.78 -4.26 -25.13
CA ASN A 259 -25.54 -5.71 -25.26
C ASN A 259 -25.96 -6.47 -23.99
N GLN A 260 -27.16 -6.20 -23.49
CA GLN A 260 -27.61 -6.67 -22.18
C GLN A 260 -27.73 -8.20 -22.08
N ASP A 261 -27.94 -8.89 -23.20
CA ASP A 261 -28.00 -10.35 -23.26
C ASP A 261 -26.66 -11.02 -22.93
N LYS A 262 -25.55 -10.25 -22.95
CA LYS A 262 -24.20 -10.74 -22.69
C LYS A 262 -23.68 -10.45 -21.30
N ILE A 263 -24.37 -9.59 -20.55
CA ILE A 263 -23.91 -9.09 -19.26
C ILE A 263 -23.78 -10.25 -18.25
N ASN A 264 -22.65 -10.28 -17.54
CA ASN A 264 -22.54 -11.03 -16.31
C ASN A 264 -23.03 -10.14 -15.15
N TRP A 265 -24.29 -10.34 -14.77
CA TRP A 265 -24.97 -9.50 -13.77
C TRP A 265 -24.32 -9.56 -12.39
N LYS A 266 -23.76 -10.71 -11.99
CA LYS A 266 -23.00 -10.84 -10.75
C LYS A 266 -21.80 -9.90 -10.74
N PHE A 267 -21.01 -9.89 -11.81
CA PHE A 267 -19.85 -9.01 -11.89
C PHE A 267 -20.22 -7.54 -12.07
N LEU A 268 -21.30 -7.26 -12.82
CA LEU A 268 -21.83 -5.91 -12.97
C LEU A 268 -22.32 -5.33 -11.64
N SER A 269 -22.88 -6.15 -10.75
CA SER A 269 -23.40 -5.70 -9.44
C SER A 269 -22.35 -5.03 -8.54
N MET A 270 -21.09 -5.43 -8.68
CA MET A 270 -19.95 -4.85 -7.96
C MET A 270 -19.36 -3.62 -8.65
N ASN A 271 -19.80 -3.30 -9.86
CA ASN A 271 -19.29 -2.17 -10.64
C ASN A 271 -19.91 -0.86 -10.11
N PRO A 272 -19.09 0.09 -9.61
CA PRO A 272 -19.59 1.33 -9.00
C PRO A 272 -20.32 2.24 -9.99
N ASN A 273 -20.07 2.11 -11.30
CA ASN A 273 -20.68 2.95 -12.34
C ASN A 273 -21.95 2.31 -12.95
N ALA A 274 -22.33 1.09 -12.54
CA ALA A 274 -23.41 0.34 -13.18
C ALA A 274 -24.79 0.52 -12.56
N ILE A 275 -24.93 1.35 -11.51
CA ILE A 275 -26.16 1.45 -10.71
C ILE A 275 -27.39 1.74 -11.58
N SER A 276 -27.31 2.72 -12.49
CA SER A 276 -28.42 3.07 -13.39
C SER A 276 -28.86 1.92 -14.31
N LEU A 277 -27.93 1.07 -14.74
CA LEU A 277 -28.22 -0.09 -15.58
C LEU A 277 -28.83 -1.24 -14.76
N LEU A 278 -28.32 -1.45 -13.55
CA LEU A 278 -28.84 -2.43 -12.59
C LEU A 278 -30.25 -2.06 -12.12
N GLU A 279 -30.53 -0.78 -11.87
CA GLU A 279 -31.85 -0.27 -11.48
C GLU A 279 -32.92 -0.58 -12.55
N LYS A 280 -32.59 -0.49 -13.84
CA LYS A 280 -33.49 -0.76 -14.97
C LYS A 280 -33.75 -2.25 -15.23
N ASN A 281 -32.89 -3.14 -14.73
CA ASN A 281 -32.88 -4.57 -15.08
C ASN A 281 -32.90 -5.48 -13.83
N GLN A 282 -33.71 -5.10 -12.84
CA GLN A 282 -33.77 -5.84 -11.57
C GLN A 282 -34.28 -7.28 -11.73
N ASP A 283 -35.00 -7.59 -12.81
CA ASP A 283 -35.47 -8.95 -13.15
C ASP A 283 -34.31 -9.92 -13.47
N LYS A 284 -33.12 -9.40 -13.77
CA LYS A 284 -31.91 -10.18 -14.04
C LYS A 284 -31.07 -10.48 -12.80
N LEU A 285 -31.37 -9.85 -11.67
CA LEU A 285 -30.54 -9.89 -10.48
C LEU A 285 -30.89 -11.07 -9.59
N ASP A 286 -29.98 -12.04 -9.53
CA ASP A 286 -30.06 -13.17 -8.61
C ASP A 286 -29.48 -12.83 -7.22
N LYS A 287 -29.48 -13.82 -6.32
CA LYS A 287 -28.98 -13.68 -4.95
C LYS A 287 -27.51 -13.21 -4.91
N GLU A 288 -26.67 -13.69 -5.82
CA GLU A 288 -25.25 -13.31 -5.87
C GLU A 288 -25.07 -11.86 -6.30
N CYS A 289 -25.93 -11.37 -7.21
CA CYS A 289 -25.96 -9.96 -7.59
C CYS A 289 -26.28 -9.06 -6.39
N TRP A 290 -27.22 -9.46 -5.54
CA TRP A 290 -27.58 -8.68 -4.35
C TRP A 290 -26.50 -8.67 -3.27
N ILE A 291 -25.68 -9.73 -3.19
CA ILE A 291 -24.46 -9.73 -2.37
C ILE A 291 -23.49 -8.65 -2.87
N GLY A 292 -23.20 -8.64 -4.18
CA GLY A 292 -22.31 -7.65 -4.79
C GLY A 292 -22.82 -6.21 -4.64
N LEU A 293 -24.12 -5.97 -4.87
CA LEU A 293 -24.77 -4.68 -4.62
C LEU A 293 -24.63 -4.25 -3.16
N SER A 294 -24.81 -5.15 -2.20
CA SER A 294 -24.73 -4.82 -0.77
C SER A 294 -23.34 -4.32 -0.36
N MET A 295 -22.28 -4.80 -1.02
CA MET A 295 -20.91 -4.29 -0.83
C MET A 295 -20.62 -3.01 -1.62
N ASN A 296 -21.41 -2.67 -2.64
CA ASN A 296 -21.16 -1.54 -3.53
C ASN A 296 -21.56 -0.22 -2.86
N PRO A 297 -20.61 0.70 -2.60
CA PRO A 297 -20.90 1.96 -1.90
C PRO A 297 -21.83 2.90 -2.67
N ASN A 298 -21.99 2.71 -3.98
CA ASN A 298 -22.87 3.52 -4.83
C ASN A 298 -24.30 2.94 -4.93
N ALA A 299 -24.56 1.74 -4.40
CA ALA A 299 -25.84 1.04 -4.57
C ALA A 299 -26.91 1.39 -3.52
N ILE A 300 -26.63 2.28 -2.56
CA ILE A 300 -27.51 2.52 -1.41
C ILE A 300 -28.95 2.88 -1.83
N SER A 301 -29.14 3.75 -2.81
CA SER A 301 -30.49 4.14 -3.27
C SER A 301 -31.29 2.99 -3.88
N LEU A 302 -30.63 2.05 -4.56
CA LEU A 302 -31.26 0.85 -5.11
C LEU A 302 -31.61 -0.15 -4.00
N LEU A 303 -30.71 -0.31 -3.03
CA LEU A 303 -30.91 -1.18 -1.87
C LEU A 303 -32.06 -0.66 -0.97
N GLU A 304 -32.18 0.65 -0.76
CA GLU A 304 -33.29 1.26 0.00
C GLU A 304 -34.66 0.88 -0.56
N LYS A 305 -34.79 0.73 -1.88
CA LYS A 305 -36.03 0.34 -2.58
C LYS A 305 -36.29 -1.18 -2.57
N ASN A 306 -35.30 -2.01 -2.21
CA ASN A 306 -35.33 -3.47 -2.34
C ASN A 306 -34.80 -4.16 -1.07
N GLN A 307 -35.29 -3.74 0.11
CA GLN A 307 -34.75 -4.18 1.39
C GLN A 307 -34.89 -5.69 1.64
N ASP A 308 -35.86 -6.34 1.03
CA ASP A 308 -36.09 -7.79 1.08
C ASP A 308 -34.97 -8.62 0.44
N LYS A 309 -34.15 -8.01 -0.42
CA LYS A 309 -33.08 -8.68 -1.18
C LYS A 309 -31.68 -8.42 -0.63
N ILE A 310 -31.55 -7.48 0.31
CA ILE A 310 -30.26 -7.06 0.85
C ILE A 310 -29.54 -8.24 1.53
N ASN A 311 -28.25 -8.40 1.22
CA ASN A 311 -27.35 -9.17 2.07
C ASN A 311 -26.82 -8.25 3.18
N TRP A 312 -27.42 -8.35 4.36
CA TRP A 312 -27.15 -7.43 5.46
C TRP A 312 -25.77 -7.61 6.09
N GLU A 313 -25.17 -8.80 5.98
CA GLU A 313 -23.79 -9.05 6.40
C GLU A 313 -22.81 -8.21 5.56
N CYS A 314 -22.92 -8.30 4.23
CA CYS A 314 -22.14 -7.49 3.30
C CYS A 314 -22.41 -6.01 3.47
N LEU A 315 -23.68 -5.61 3.59
CA LEU A 315 -24.08 -4.22 3.78
C LEU A 315 -23.49 -3.62 5.06
N SER A 316 -23.35 -4.42 6.12
CA SER A 316 -22.77 -3.97 7.39
C SER A 316 -21.32 -3.47 7.24
N THR A 317 -20.58 -3.99 6.26
CA THR A 317 -19.21 -3.53 5.95
C THR A 317 -19.16 -2.33 4.99
N ASN A 318 -20.30 -1.94 4.40
CA ASN A 318 -20.36 -0.89 3.40
C ASN A 318 -20.28 0.50 4.06
N PRO A 319 -19.25 1.32 3.77
CA PRO A 319 -19.03 2.60 4.45
C PRO A 319 -20.16 3.62 4.22
N ASN A 320 -20.92 3.49 3.12
CA ASN A 320 -22.02 4.40 2.79
C ASN A 320 -23.39 3.93 3.31
N ALA A 321 -23.47 2.74 3.92
CA ALA A 321 -24.74 2.14 4.31
C ALA A 321 -25.27 2.57 5.68
N ILE A 322 -24.54 3.39 6.45
CA ILE A 322 -24.92 3.79 7.82
C ILE A 322 -26.36 4.31 7.91
N PRO A 323 -26.84 5.21 7.03
CA PRO A 323 -28.22 5.70 7.12
C PRO A 323 -29.29 4.61 6.90
N LEU A 324 -29.00 3.60 6.08
CA LEU A 324 -29.91 2.48 5.83
C LEU A 324 -29.87 1.46 6.99
N LEU A 325 -28.68 1.21 7.53
CA LEU A 325 -28.49 0.35 8.70
C LEU A 325 -29.17 0.95 9.95
N GLU A 326 -29.11 2.28 10.13
CA GLU A 326 -29.80 2.99 11.23
C GLU A 326 -31.33 2.76 11.23
N LYS A 327 -31.93 2.61 10.04
CA LYS A 327 -33.37 2.33 9.89
C LYS A 327 -33.74 0.86 10.14
N ASN A 328 -32.77 -0.05 10.17
CA ASN A 328 -32.96 -1.51 10.16
C ASN A 328 -32.03 -2.22 11.16
N LEU A 329 -32.09 -1.81 12.42
CA LEU A 329 -31.17 -2.28 13.47
C LEU A 329 -31.24 -3.80 13.71
N ASP A 330 -32.39 -4.43 13.48
CA ASP A 330 -32.60 -5.89 13.63
C ASP A 330 -31.87 -6.71 12.56
N LYS A 331 -31.44 -6.07 11.46
CA LYS A 331 -30.76 -6.73 10.34
C LYS A 331 -29.25 -6.62 10.38
N ILE A 332 -28.70 -5.71 11.18
CA ILE A 332 -27.27 -5.44 11.23
C ILE A 332 -26.50 -6.69 11.67
N HIS A 333 -25.43 -7.03 10.95
CA HIS A 333 -24.45 -7.99 11.41
C HIS A 333 -23.41 -7.27 12.28
N TRP A 334 -23.63 -7.21 13.60
CA TRP A 334 -22.87 -6.37 14.53
C TRP A 334 -21.39 -6.73 14.66
N TYR A 335 -20.99 -7.98 14.37
CA TYR A 335 -19.56 -8.29 14.23
C TYR A 335 -18.92 -7.62 13.01
N LYS A 336 -19.53 -7.72 11.83
CA LYS A 336 -18.97 -7.19 10.58
C LYS A 336 -18.96 -5.67 10.54
N ILE A 337 -19.99 -5.02 11.10
CA ILE A 337 -20.07 -3.56 11.17
C ILE A 337 -18.94 -2.95 12.02
N CYS A 338 -18.29 -3.71 12.93
CA CYS A 338 -17.14 -3.23 13.70
C CYS A 338 -15.93 -2.87 12.81
N TRP A 339 -15.88 -3.38 11.58
CA TRP A 339 -14.87 -3.04 10.56
C TRP A 339 -15.27 -1.86 9.68
N ASN A 340 -16.52 -1.39 9.78
CA ASN A 340 -16.99 -0.26 9.01
C ASN A 340 -16.42 1.03 9.60
N PRO A 341 -15.63 1.81 8.83
CA PRO A 341 -14.96 3.00 9.35
C PRO A 341 -15.95 4.08 9.81
N ASN A 342 -17.17 4.10 9.29
CA ASN A 342 -18.18 5.13 9.56
C ASN A 342 -19.21 4.71 10.62
N ALA A 343 -19.10 3.50 11.19
CA ALA A 343 -20.14 2.93 12.05
C ALA A 343 -20.03 3.29 13.54
N ILE A 344 -18.97 3.96 13.99
CA ILE A 344 -18.74 4.21 15.42
C ILE A 344 -19.92 4.90 16.11
N PRO A 345 -20.55 5.96 15.55
CA PRO A 345 -21.73 6.58 16.17
C PRO A 345 -22.93 5.62 16.29
N LEU A 346 -23.12 4.75 15.30
CA LEU A 346 -24.20 3.76 15.30
C LEU A 346 -23.97 2.67 16.35
N LEU A 347 -22.73 2.20 16.47
CA LEU A 347 -22.32 1.21 17.47
C LEU A 347 -22.45 1.75 18.89
N GLU A 348 -22.11 3.02 19.10
CA GLU A 348 -22.25 3.66 20.41
C GLU A 348 -23.71 3.74 20.86
N LYS A 349 -24.65 4.00 19.95
CA LYS A 349 -26.09 4.04 20.26
C LYS A 349 -26.68 2.66 20.60
N ASN A 350 -26.00 1.56 20.26
CA ASN A 350 -26.54 0.19 20.30
C ASN A 350 -25.60 -0.79 20.99
N LEU A 351 -25.08 -0.39 22.15
CA LEU A 351 -24.09 -1.19 22.90
C LEU A 351 -24.61 -2.54 23.37
N ASP A 352 -25.93 -2.67 23.57
CA ASP A 352 -26.60 -3.94 23.91
C ASP A 352 -26.44 -5.01 22.82
N LYS A 353 -26.13 -4.60 21.58
CA LYS A 353 -25.91 -5.49 20.44
C LYS A 353 -24.46 -5.96 20.29
N LEU A 354 -23.55 -5.38 21.07
CA LEU A 354 -22.14 -5.77 21.06
C LEU A 354 -21.92 -6.90 22.07
N GLY A 355 -21.27 -7.98 21.64
CA GLY A 355 -21.06 -9.15 22.48
C GLY A 355 -20.57 -10.35 21.68
N TYR A 356 -20.90 -11.56 22.16
CA TYR A 356 -20.57 -12.83 21.52
C TYR A 356 -21.45 -13.09 20.31
N TYR A 357 -20.84 -13.58 19.23
CA TYR A 357 -21.52 -14.04 18.02
C TYR A 357 -21.42 -15.57 17.95
N ASP A 358 -22.56 -16.25 17.91
CA ASP A 358 -22.63 -17.72 17.85
C ASP A 358 -22.18 -18.29 16.49
N ASP A 359 -22.11 -17.46 15.45
CA ASP A 359 -21.77 -17.85 14.07
C ASP A 359 -20.26 -17.81 13.75
N TYR A 360 -19.42 -17.80 14.79
CA TYR A 360 -17.97 -17.92 14.61
C TYR A 360 -17.65 -19.39 14.27
N ASP A 361 -17.50 -19.70 12.99
CA ASP A 361 -16.99 -21.01 12.55
C ASP A 361 -15.58 -21.21 13.15
N VAL A 362 -15.55 -22.00 14.22
CA VAL A 362 -14.40 -22.28 15.11
C VAL A 362 -13.28 -23.06 14.39
N ASN A 363 -13.44 -23.37 13.11
CA ASN A 363 -12.56 -24.30 12.42
C ASN A 363 -11.22 -23.73 11.90
N ASN A 364 -10.98 -22.41 11.97
CA ASN A 364 -9.72 -21.82 11.47
C ASN A 364 -8.76 -21.24 12.52
N ASP A 365 -9.11 -21.23 13.81
CA ASP A 365 -8.16 -20.89 14.87
C ASP A 365 -8.53 -21.64 16.17
N ARG A 366 -8.15 -22.93 16.25
CA ARG A 366 -8.43 -23.82 17.39
C ARG A 366 -7.70 -23.45 18.70
N ASN A 367 -7.36 -22.18 18.93
CA ASN A 367 -6.63 -21.76 20.14
C ASN A 367 -7.17 -20.51 20.85
N TYR A 368 -8.34 -19.98 20.48
CA TYR A 368 -8.93 -18.82 21.17
C TYR A 368 -10.42 -19.00 21.51
N LEU A 369 -10.82 -20.18 21.98
CA LEU A 369 -12.18 -20.37 22.46
C LEU A 369 -12.38 -19.90 23.92
N TYR A 370 -13.47 -19.15 24.10
CA TYR A 370 -14.36 -19.06 25.29
C TYR A 370 -14.50 -17.74 26.06
N LEU A 371 -13.72 -16.68 25.82
CA LEU A 371 -13.80 -15.47 26.68
C LEU A 371 -13.66 -14.10 25.99
N ILE A 372 -13.69 -14.02 24.66
CA ILE A 372 -13.52 -12.74 23.94
C ILE A 372 -14.83 -12.34 23.26
N GLU A 373 -15.40 -11.18 23.63
CA GLU A 373 -16.47 -10.52 22.86
C GLU A 373 -15.91 -10.14 21.47
N PRO A 374 -16.25 -10.86 20.38
CA PRO A 374 -15.57 -10.72 19.09
C PRO A 374 -15.69 -9.31 18.49
N THR A 375 -16.78 -8.61 18.80
CA THR A 375 -16.99 -7.21 18.40
C THR A 375 -15.93 -6.28 19.00
N TRP A 376 -15.64 -6.41 20.30
CA TRP A 376 -14.66 -5.56 20.98
C TRP A 376 -13.21 -5.89 20.61
N HIS A 377 -12.94 -7.13 20.20
CA HIS A 377 -11.68 -7.47 19.55
C HIS A 377 -11.45 -6.62 18.30
N CYS A 378 -12.44 -6.55 17.41
CA CYS A 378 -12.38 -5.77 16.17
C CYS A 378 -12.35 -4.27 16.43
N LEU A 379 -13.20 -3.78 17.34
CA LEU A 379 -13.21 -2.37 17.73
C LEU A 379 -11.88 -1.92 18.32
N SER A 380 -11.25 -2.77 19.14
CA SER A 380 -9.93 -2.45 19.70
C SER A 380 -8.86 -2.28 18.63
N ARG A 381 -8.99 -2.92 17.45
CA ARG A 381 -8.09 -2.72 16.30
C ARG A 381 -8.52 -1.57 15.38
N ASN A 382 -9.78 -1.12 15.47
CA ASN A 382 -10.33 -0.12 14.58
C ASN A 382 -9.80 1.28 14.94
N PRO A 383 -9.10 1.98 14.04
CA PRO A 383 -8.54 3.30 14.31
C PRO A 383 -9.59 4.39 14.64
N ASN A 384 -10.83 4.21 14.20
CA ASN A 384 -11.91 5.16 14.43
C ASN A 384 -12.63 4.92 15.77
N ALA A 385 -12.40 3.79 16.43
CA ALA A 385 -13.10 3.40 17.65
C ALA A 385 -12.49 3.98 18.95
N ILE A 386 -11.46 4.83 18.86
CA ILE A 386 -10.75 5.35 20.03
C ILE A 386 -11.67 6.00 21.06
N SER A 387 -12.57 6.89 20.62
CA SER A 387 -13.52 7.57 21.51
C SER A 387 -14.52 6.61 22.17
N LEU A 388 -14.86 5.52 21.49
CA LEU A 388 -15.73 4.48 22.03
C LEU A 388 -14.99 3.63 23.07
N LEU A 389 -13.76 3.22 22.77
CA LEU A 389 -12.91 2.45 23.69
C LEU A 389 -12.60 3.25 24.97
N GLU A 390 -12.44 4.57 24.85
CA GLU A 390 -12.24 5.47 25.99
C GLU A 390 -13.44 5.47 26.96
N LYS A 391 -14.67 5.41 26.43
CA LYS A 391 -15.90 5.35 27.24
C LYS A 391 -16.10 3.99 27.90
N TYR A 392 -15.58 2.90 27.30
CA TYR A 392 -15.79 1.52 27.76
C TYR A 392 -14.48 0.76 28.02
N PRO A 393 -13.64 1.21 28.97
CA PRO A 393 -12.31 0.65 29.20
C PRO A 393 -12.33 -0.81 29.68
N ASN A 394 -13.43 -1.25 30.31
CA ASN A 394 -13.63 -2.64 30.74
C ASN A 394 -13.89 -3.60 29.59
N LYS A 395 -14.23 -3.09 28.40
CA LYS A 395 -14.51 -3.88 27.20
C LYS A 395 -13.33 -3.99 26.24
N ILE A 396 -12.26 -3.24 26.47
CA ILE A 396 -11.09 -3.22 25.60
C ILE A 396 -10.44 -4.61 25.53
N HIS A 397 -10.20 -5.07 24.30
CA HIS A 397 -9.32 -6.20 24.04
C HIS A 397 -7.88 -5.69 23.88
N TRP A 398 -7.11 -5.76 24.98
CA TRP A 398 -5.82 -5.08 25.10
C TRP A 398 -4.80 -5.49 24.04
N LYS A 399 -4.64 -6.79 23.77
CA LYS A 399 -3.76 -7.28 22.69
C LYS A 399 -4.09 -6.65 21.33
N SER A 400 -5.38 -6.45 21.04
CA SER A 400 -5.84 -5.81 19.81
C SER A 400 -5.60 -4.32 19.80
N LEU A 401 -5.82 -3.65 20.93
CA LEU A 401 -5.53 -2.23 21.08
C LEU A 401 -4.05 -1.94 20.81
N CYS A 402 -3.14 -2.83 21.22
CA CYS A 402 -1.72 -2.71 20.94
C CYS A 402 -1.36 -2.70 19.44
N LEU A 403 -2.22 -3.23 18.57
CA LEU A 403 -2.08 -3.16 17.11
C LEU A 403 -2.77 -1.94 16.48
N ASN A 404 -3.56 -1.19 17.25
CA ASN A 404 -4.28 -0.03 16.75
C ASN A 404 -3.28 1.08 16.38
N PRO A 405 -3.32 1.62 15.16
CA PRO A 405 -2.39 2.69 14.76
C PRO A 405 -2.62 4.00 15.54
N ASN A 406 -3.76 4.12 16.23
CA ASN A 406 -4.13 5.26 17.07
C ASN A 406 -4.10 4.90 18.58
N ALA A 407 -3.40 3.83 18.99
CA ALA A 407 -3.35 3.38 20.38
C ALA A 407 -2.77 4.42 21.35
N ASN A 408 -1.94 5.34 20.85
CA ASN A 408 -1.36 6.45 21.59
C ASN A 408 -2.38 7.34 22.30
N HIS A 409 -3.55 7.51 21.70
CA HIS A 409 -4.63 8.28 22.32
C HIS A 409 -5.17 7.63 23.62
N LEU A 410 -4.93 6.33 23.82
CA LEU A 410 -5.38 5.57 25.00
C LEU A 410 -4.24 5.15 25.93
N PHE A 411 -3.08 5.81 25.88
CA PHE A 411 -1.96 5.53 26.78
C PHE A 411 -2.31 5.63 28.26
N HIS A 412 -3.18 6.59 28.64
CA HIS A 412 -3.62 6.71 30.03
C HIS A 412 -4.36 5.45 30.51
N LEU A 413 -5.09 4.76 29.61
CA LEU A 413 -5.76 3.49 29.90
C LEU A 413 -4.78 2.32 29.92
N LEU A 414 -3.87 2.24 28.94
CA LEU A 414 -2.82 1.22 28.90
C LEU A 414 -1.96 1.26 30.18
N LYS A 415 -1.53 2.46 30.58
CA LYS A 415 -0.79 2.70 31.83
C LYS A 415 -1.55 2.21 33.07
N LYS A 416 -2.86 2.40 33.13
CA LYS A 416 -3.69 2.00 34.27
C LYS A 416 -3.95 0.48 34.32
N ASN A 417 -3.79 -0.23 33.21
CA ASN A 417 -4.17 -1.64 33.06
C ASN A 417 -3.00 -2.50 32.56
N LEU A 418 -1.78 -2.24 33.06
CA LEU A 418 -0.57 -2.99 32.69
C LEU A 418 -0.72 -4.50 32.99
N ASP A 419 -1.45 -4.85 34.04
CA ASP A 419 -1.78 -6.21 34.45
C ASP A 419 -2.53 -7.01 33.36
N LYS A 420 -3.18 -6.32 32.41
CA LYS A 420 -3.91 -6.95 31.30
C LYS A 420 -3.05 -7.14 30.04
N LEU A 421 -1.82 -6.65 30.04
CA LEU A 421 -0.90 -6.77 28.90
C LEU A 421 -0.08 -8.05 29.04
N ASN A 422 -0.34 -9.00 28.14
CA ASN A 422 0.45 -10.23 28.04
C ASN A 422 1.66 -10.04 27.10
N ASN A 423 2.47 -11.10 26.97
CA ASN A 423 3.67 -11.09 26.12
C ASN A 423 3.38 -10.68 24.66
N GLU A 424 2.27 -11.15 24.08
CA GLU A 424 1.89 -10.79 22.71
C GLU A 424 1.43 -9.33 22.60
N SER A 425 0.81 -8.78 23.65
CA SER A 425 0.42 -7.37 23.72
C SER A 425 1.66 -6.47 23.66
N TRP A 426 2.70 -6.83 24.41
CA TRP A 426 4.00 -6.14 24.39
C TRP A 426 4.75 -6.31 23.08
N SER A 427 4.68 -7.50 22.47
CA SER A 427 5.17 -7.76 21.12
C SER A 427 4.54 -6.81 20.09
N ASN A 428 3.21 -6.68 20.13
CA ASN A 428 2.45 -5.78 19.26
C ASN A 428 2.79 -4.31 19.51
N LEU A 429 2.88 -3.88 20.76
CA LEU A 429 3.29 -2.52 21.13
C LEU A 429 4.70 -2.18 20.62
N SER A 430 5.64 -3.10 20.77
CA SER A 430 7.04 -2.91 20.33
C SER A 430 7.13 -2.63 18.83
N GLY A 431 6.27 -3.28 18.02
CA GLY A 431 6.20 -3.08 16.57
C GLY A 431 5.34 -1.91 16.13
N ASN A 432 4.53 -1.33 17.02
CA ASN A 432 3.60 -0.26 16.69
C ASN A 432 4.31 1.11 16.76
N PRO A 433 4.49 1.85 15.66
CA PRO A 433 5.17 3.14 15.68
C PRO A 433 4.45 4.20 16.53
N SER A 434 3.14 4.03 16.78
CA SER A 434 2.36 4.92 17.63
C SER A 434 2.71 4.81 19.11
N ILE A 435 3.44 3.77 19.57
CA ILE A 435 3.87 3.66 20.98
C ILE A 435 4.77 4.83 21.43
N PHE A 436 5.38 5.54 20.48
CA PHE A 436 6.26 6.67 20.77
C PHE A 436 5.53 8.01 20.74
N GLU A 437 5.96 8.92 21.60
CA GLU A 437 5.56 10.33 21.56
C GLU A 437 6.71 11.19 21.02
N ILE A 438 6.36 12.36 20.49
CA ILE A 438 7.36 13.33 20.03
C ILE A 438 8.06 13.93 21.25
N ASP A 439 9.38 13.85 21.29
CA ASP A 439 10.20 14.63 22.23
C ASP A 439 10.27 16.07 21.70
N TYR A 440 9.27 16.88 22.04
CA TYR A 440 9.16 18.26 21.55
C TYR A 440 10.37 19.11 21.93
N MET A 441 10.94 18.94 23.11
CA MET A 441 12.09 19.72 23.55
C MET A 441 13.32 19.38 22.73
N LYS A 442 13.59 18.09 22.54
CA LYS A 442 14.74 17.64 21.76
C LYS A 442 14.56 17.89 20.26
N THR A 443 13.34 17.70 19.74
CA THR A 443 12.98 18.02 18.36
C THR A 443 13.14 19.52 18.11
N LYS A 444 12.60 20.37 19.00
CA LYS A 444 12.77 21.83 18.93
C LYS A 444 14.23 22.21 18.96
N LYS A 445 15.03 21.68 19.90
CA LYS A 445 16.47 21.94 19.96
C LYS A 445 17.16 21.59 18.65
N ASN A 446 16.95 20.37 18.16
CA ASN A 446 17.53 19.90 16.89
C ASN A 446 17.12 20.78 15.69
N MET A 447 15.90 21.32 15.69
CA MET A 447 15.41 22.20 14.62
C MET A 447 15.92 23.64 14.74
N VAL A 448 15.89 24.20 15.96
CA VAL A 448 16.32 25.58 16.24
C VAL A 448 17.81 25.71 16.03
N ASP A 449 18.63 24.75 16.44
CA ASP A 449 20.08 24.80 16.27
C ASP A 449 20.51 24.84 14.78
N ILE A 450 19.64 24.43 13.85
CA ILE A 450 19.93 24.41 12.40
C ILE A 450 19.53 25.72 11.72
N PHE A 451 18.44 26.36 12.16
CA PHE A 451 17.87 27.52 11.48
C PHE A 451 17.80 28.76 12.36
N PHE A 452 18.41 28.78 13.55
CA PHE A 452 18.35 29.93 14.45
C PHE A 452 18.72 31.22 13.71
N GLU A 453 19.80 31.19 12.92
CA GLU A 453 20.23 32.34 12.12
C GLU A 453 19.25 32.69 11.00
N GLU A 454 18.75 31.72 10.22
CA GLU A 454 17.76 31.96 9.15
C GLU A 454 16.41 32.46 9.70
N LEU A 455 15.93 31.87 10.79
CA LEU A 455 14.73 32.30 11.51
C LEU A 455 14.91 33.70 12.08
N MET A 456 16.07 34.02 12.66
CA MET A 456 16.38 35.36 13.14
C MET A 456 16.44 36.36 11.98
N MET A 457 17.04 36.02 10.85
CA MET A 457 17.06 36.87 9.65
C MET A 457 15.65 37.18 9.12
N ILE A 458 14.73 36.22 9.15
CA ILE A 458 13.34 36.39 8.70
C ILE A 458 12.48 37.10 9.76
N ALA A 459 12.59 36.70 11.03
CA ALA A 459 11.78 37.22 12.13
C ALA A 459 12.20 38.64 12.53
N LEU A 460 13.51 38.92 12.53
CA LEU A 460 14.11 40.22 12.83
C LEU A 460 14.48 41.00 11.57
N HIS A 461 13.87 40.69 10.42
CA HIS A 461 14.07 41.49 9.22
C HIS A 461 13.65 42.96 9.50
N PRO A 462 14.44 43.98 9.09
CA PRO A 462 14.16 45.39 9.42
C PRO A 462 12.74 45.85 9.10
N ASN A 463 12.18 45.44 7.96
CA ASN A 463 10.79 45.78 7.59
C ASN A 463 9.73 45.18 8.55
N ARG A 464 9.98 44.01 9.14
CA ARG A 464 9.08 43.41 10.13
C ARG A 464 9.23 44.09 11.49
N ILE A 465 10.47 44.39 11.88
CA ILE A 465 10.75 45.16 13.10
C ILE A 465 10.08 46.55 13.02
N MET A 466 10.24 47.26 11.90
CA MET A 466 9.59 48.55 11.69
C MET A 466 8.06 48.44 11.79
N LYS A 467 7.48 47.39 11.18
CA LYS A 467 6.04 47.14 11.31
C LYS A 467 5.62 46.84 12.76
N TRP A 468 6.44 46.16 13.55
CA TRP A 468 6.16 45.96 14.99
C TRP A 468 6.29 47.26 15.79
N LEU A 469 7.28 48.10 15.48
CA LEU A 469 7.46 49.40 16.11
C LEU A 469 6.33 50.39 15.75
N GLU A 470 5.81 50.33 14.52
CA GLU A 470 4.68 51.15 14.05
C GLU A 470 3.36 50.80 14.73
N VAL A 471 3.17 49.53 15.13
CA VAL A 471 1.94 49.07 15.79
C VAL A 471 1.96 49.35 17.30
N GLY A 472 3.10 49.80 17.84
CA GLY A 472 3.27 50.13 19.26
C GLY A 472 3.39 48.88 20.13
N PHE A 473 4.50 48.74 20.85
CA PHE A 473 4.63 47.75 21.92
C PHE A 473 3.89 48.26 23.16
N GLU A 474 2.58 48.18 23.16
CA GLU A 474 1.78 48.22 24.39
C GLU A 474 1.50 46.76 24.77
N ASP A 475 2.24 46.29 25.78
CA ASP A 475 2.15 44.99 26.45
C ASP A 475 2.72 43.75 25.72
N PHE A 476 4.02 43.51 25.94
CA PHE A 476 4.64 42.17 25.93
C PHE A 476 5.28 41.87 27.28
#